data_AF-A0A3A6USU8-F1
#
_entry.id   AF-A0A3A6USU8-F1
#
_cell.length_a   1.000
_cell.length_b   1.000
_cell.length_c   1.000
_cell.angle_alpha   90.00
_cell.angle_beta   90.00
_cell.angle_gamma   90.00
#
_symmetry.space_group_name_H-M   'P 1'
#
loop_
_entity.id
_entity.type
_entity.pdbx_description
1 polymer ?
#
loop_
_entity_poly.entity_id
_entity_poly.type
_entity_poly.pdbx_seq_one_letter_code
_entity_poly.pdbx_strand_id
1 'polypeptide(L)'
;MITPVSPIYLKQEAKKLKKIQGLSMGKALDEVSKKLGFSNYRHYLNVYESNLKEPAPSKEALLKMISSERDMLKKMKIATSFIQQFKTPFRDVLNIINQFQHSRKAVQSICGKLNLMKKEIQSFLLNDFLSEEGQDEINFRAPYFIAKKIFISHLDYEINANALNVNGQYVLQTEFELELDHNDPLSKDARFNDREFEGSFRVEINKDKTITLIHSDMSLDSRLEPMHGFTEEEVEDYYNRFPNERGLI
;
A
#
# COMPACT_ATOMS: atom_id res chain seq x y z
N MET A 1 -27.18 23.41 -18.19
CA MET A 1 -25.81 23.91 -18.39
C MET A 1 -25.46 23.68 -19.86
N ILE A 2 -25.15 24.73 -20.62
CA ILE A 2 -24.79 24.58 -22.04
C ILE A 2 -23.32 24.16 -22.09
N THR A 3 -23.03 22.97 -22.62
CA THR A 3 -21.64 22.47 -22.73
C THR A 3 -20.99 23.09 -23.97
N PRO A 4 -19.91 23.87 -23.82
CA PRO A 4 -19.27 24.52 -24.96
C PRO A 4 -18.48 23.51 -25.80
N VAL A 5 -18.71 23.53 -27.11
CA VAL A 5 -17.90 22.79 -28.10
C VAL A 5 -16.50 23.40 -28.22
N SER A 6 -15.56 22.70 -28.87
CA SER A 6 -14.19 23.21 -29.07
C SER A 6 -14.16 24.54 -29.87
N PRO A 7 -13.32 25.54 -29.49
CA PRO A 7 -13.20 26.81 -30.21
C PRO A 7 -12.72 26.63 -31.65
N ILE A 8 -11.99 25.54 -31.92
CA ILE A 8 -11.54 25.19 -33.27
C ILE A 8 -12.74 24.84 -34.14
N TYR A 9 -13.65 24.01 -33.63
CA TYR A 9 -14.87 23.62 -34.33
C TYR A 9 -15.76 24.84 -34.61
N LEU A 10 -15.97 25.71 -33.62
CA LEU A 10 -16.78 26.92 -33.79
C LEU A 10 -16.18 27.86 -34.85
N LYS A 11 -14.86 28.05 -34.86
CA LYS A 11 -14.16 28.85 -35.88
C LYS A 11 -14.26 28.24 -37.29
N GLN A 12 -14.28 26.92 -37.42
CA GLN A 12 -14.47 26.24 -38.71
C GLN A 12 -15.89 26.47 -39.24
N GLU A 13 -16.91 26.33 -38.41
CA GLU A 13 -18.30 26.60 -38.78
C GLU A 13 -18.53 28.07 -39.13
N ALA A 14 -17.93 29.00 -38.39
CA ALA A 14 -17.99 30.43 -38.70
C ALA A 14 -17.33 30.76 -40.05
N LYS A 15 -16.23 30.09 -40.41
CA LYS A 15 -15.60 30.24 -41.74
C LYS A 15 -16.52 29.75 -42.87
N LYS A 16 -17.25 28.65 -42.67
CA LYS A 16 -18.24 28.16 -43.64
C LYS A 16 -19.38 29.16 -43.80
N LEU A 17 -19.94 29.63 -42.69
CA LEU A 17 -21.04 30.60 -42.68
C LEU A 17 -20.65 31.93 -43.35
N LYS A 18 -19.43 32.42 -43.07
CA LYS A 18 -18.85 33.59 -43.75
C LYS A 18 -18.83 33.45 -45.27
N LYS A 19 -18.43 32.28 -45.80
CA LYS A 19 -18.37 32.04 -47.25
C LYS A 19 -19.75 31.96 -47.89
N ILE A 20 -20.72 31.37 -47.20
CA ILE A 20 -22.08 31.15 -47.72
C ILE A 20 -22.89 32.46 -47.69
N GLN A 21 -22.76 33.26 -46.63
CA GLN A 21 -23.61 34.42 -46.39
C GLN A 21 -22.90 35.77 -46.57
N GLY A 22 -21.63 35.78 -47.00
CA GLY A 22 -20.86 37.01 -47.19
C GLY A 22 -20.62 37.83 -45.91
N LEU A 23 -20.76 37.20 -44.74
CA LEU A 23 -20.68 37.90 -43.46
C LEU A 23 -19.24 38.28 -43.07
N SER A 24 -19.10 39.32 -42.25
CA SER A 24 -17.85 39.56 -41.55
C SER A 24 -17.57 38.43 -40.54
N MET A 25 -16.30 38.14 -40.27
CA MET A 25 -15.92 37.02 -39.39
C MET A 25 -16.51 37.16 -37.98
N GLY A 26 -16.57 38.39 -37.44
CA GLY A 26 -17.19 38.65 -36.14
C GLY A 26 -18.68 38.29 -36.10
N LYS A 27 -19.45 38.71 -37.11
CA LYS A 27 -20.87 38.35 -37.22
C LYS A 27 -21.06 36.84 -37.41
N ALA A 28 -20.22 36.19 -38.21
CA ALA A 28 -20.30 34.75 -38.40
C ALA A 28 -20.03 33.97 -37.10
N LEU A 29 -19.07 34.42 -36.28
CA LEU A 29 -18.80 33.83 -34.97
C LEU A 29 -19.98 34.01 -34.00
N ASP A 30 -20.60 35.19 -33.97
CA ASP A 30 -21.77 35.44 -33.13
C ASP A 30 -22.96 34.57 -33.53
N GLU A 31 -23.24 34.44 -34.82
CA GLU A 31 -24.36 33.62 -35.33
C GLU A 31 -24.17 32.13 -35.06
N VAL A 32 -22.95 31.60 -35.23
CA VAL A 32 -22.66 30.20 -34.87
C VAL A 32 -22.78 30.00 -33.36
N SER A 33 -22.32 30.97 -32.56
CA SER A 33 -22.43 30.90 -31.09
C SER A 33 -23.90 30.91 -30.63
N LYS A 34 -24.75 31.73 -31.27
CA LYS A 34 -26.21 31.74 -31.03
C LYS A 34 -26.87 30.42 -31.38
N LYS A 35 -26.51 29.80 -32.51
CA LYS A 35 -27.00 28.46 -32.89
C LYS A 35 -26.66 27.39 -31.86
N LEU A 36 -25.54 27.55 -31.14
CA LEU A 36 -25.10 26.66 -30.07
C LEU A 36 -25.67 27.03 -28.69
N GLY A 37 -26.61 27.99 -28.64
CA GLY A 37 -27.30 28.41 -27.40
C GLY A 37 -26.62 29.55 -26.63
N PHE A 38 -25.55 30.16 -27.15
CA PHE A 38 -24.85 31.27 -26.49
C PHE A 38 -25.34 32.63 -26.99
N SER A 39 -25.39 33.65 -26.14
CA SER A 39 -25.86 35.00 -26.55
C SER A 39 -25.02 35.65 -27.66
N ASN A 40 -23.71 35.40 -27.68
CA ASN A 40 -22.75 35.84 -28.70
C ASN A 40 -21.43 35.07 -28.53
N TYR A 41 -20.44 35.33 -29.39
CA TYR A 41 -19.14 34.66 -29.33
C TYR A 41 -18.36 34.95 -28.03
N ARG A 42 -18.51 36.16 -27.48
CA ARG A 42 -17.91 36.51 -26.18
C ARG A 42 -18.52 35.70 -25.03
N HIS A 43 -19.83 35.52 -25.02
CA HIS A 43 -20.52 34.68 -24.05
C HIS A 43 -20.06 33.22 -24.17
N TYR A 44 -19.91 32.71 -25.39
CA TYR A 44 -19.32 31.40 -25.63
C TYR A 44 -17.90 31.28 -25.03
N LEU A 45 -17.01 32.25 -25.29
CA LEU A 45 -15.64 32.23 -24.76
C LEU A 45 -15.62 32.25 -23.23
N ASN A 46 -16.42 33.10 -22.60
CA ASN A 46 -16.51 33.17 -21.14
C ASN A 46 -17.00 31.83 -20.54
N VAL A 47 -17.98 31.19 -21.18
CA VAL A 47 -18.47 29.87 -20.74
C VAL A 47 -17.44 28.77 -21.04
N TYR A 48 -16.70 28.84 -22.13
CA TYR A 48 -15.63 27.88 -22.45
C TYR A 48 -14.47 27.99 -21.45
N GLU A 49 -14.01 29.20 -21.16
CA GLU A 49 -12.92 29.47 -20.22
C GLU A 49 -13.29 29.10 -18.78
N SER A 50 -14.51 29.39 -18.33
CA SER A 50 -14.99 28.96 -17.01
C SER A 50 -15.18 27.44 -16.88
N ASN A 51 -15.33 26.73 -18.00
CA ASN A 51 -15.40 25.26 -18.03
C ASN A 51 -14.06 24.57 -18.26
N LEU A 52 -12.98 25.31 -18.55
CA LEU A 52 -11.64 24.77 -18.51
C LEU A 52 -11.33 24.47 -17.03
N LYS A 53 -11.37 23.18 -16.67
CA LYS A 53 -10.85 22.72 -15.38
C LYS A 53 -9.46 23.33 -15.20
N GLU A 54 -9.23 23.97 -14.05
CA GLU A 54 -7.89 24.44 -13.70
C GLU A 54 -6.90 23.29 -13.91
N PRO A 55 -5.77 23.53 -14.60
CA PRO A 55 -4.77 22.50 -14.78
C PRO A 55 -4.36 21.99 -13.40
N ALA A 56 -4.33 20.67 -13.24
CA ALA A 56 -3.90 20.07 -11.99
C ALA A 56 -2.55 20.67 -11.59
N PRO A 57 -2.39 21.15 -10.33
CA PRO A 57 -1.18 21.81 -9.90
C PRO A 57 0.03 20.89 -10.08
N SER A 58 1.16 21.45 -10.53
CA SER A 58 2.38 20.66 -10.75
C SER A 58 2.89 20.01 -9.46
N LYS A 59 3.72 18.97 -9.59
CA LYS A 59 4.35 18.30 -8.43
C LYS A 59 5.07 19.31 -7.53
N GLU A 60 5.80 20.27 -8.10
CA GLU A 60 6.48 21.31 -7.30
C GLU A 60 5.51 22.29 -6.63
N ALA A 61 4.42 22.66 -7.30
CA ALA A 61 3.41 23.55 -6.73
C ALA A 61 2.73 22.92 -5.51
N LEU A 62 2.40 21.63 -5.58
CA LEU A 62 1.83 20.88 -4.45
C LEU A 62 2.82 20.70 -3.30
N LEU A 63 4.09 20.41 -3.58
CA LEU A 63 5.13 20.34 -2.54
C LEU A 63 5.33 21.69 -1.82
N LYS A 64 5.27 22.80 -2.57
CA LYS A 64 5.28 24.14 -1.99
C LYS A 64 4.04 24.39 -1.13
N MET A 65 2.85 23.98 -1.59
CA MET A 65 1.62 24.09 -0.80
C MET A 65 1.68 23.31 0.52
N ILE A 66 2.21 22.09 0.52
CA ILE A 66 2.40 21.31 1.76
C ILE A 66 3.35 22.07 2.71
N SER A 67 4.41 22.65 2.17
CA SER A 67 5.42 23.34 2.97
C SER A 67 4.90 24.66 3.56
N SER A 68 4.03 25.39 2.84
CA SER A 68 3.49 26.68 3.24
C SER A 68 2.19 26.62 4.05
N GLU A 69 1.48 25.50 4.04
CA GLU A 69 0.25 25.33 4.81
C GLU A 69 0.53 25.32 6.31
N ARG A 70 -0.21 26.17 7.04
CA ARG A 70 -0.08 26.34 8.50
C ARG A 70 -1.06 25.47 9.28
N ASP A 71 -2.22 25.18 8.68
CA ASP A 71 -3.21 24.29 9.28
C ASP A 71 -2.75 22.84 9.16
N MET A 72 -2.41 22.22 10.29
CA MET A 72 -1.88 20.84 10.32
C MET A 72 -2.84 19.81 9.71
N LEU A 73 -4.15 19.96 9.91
CA LEU A 73 -5.13 19.02 9.37
C LEU A 73 -5.23 19.14 7.85
N LYS A 74 -5.21 20.36 7.31
CA LYS A 74 -5.15 20.59 5.86
C LYS A 74 -3.83 20.10 5.28
N LYS A 75 -2.71 20.41 5.94
CA LYS A 75 -1.37 19.98 5.54
C LYS A 75 -1.28 18.46 5.42
N MET A 76 -1.79 17.73 6.42
CA MET A 76 -1.87 16.26 6.40
C MET A 76 -2.73 15.74 5.23
N LYS A 77 -3.89 16.36 4.97
CA LYS A 77 -4.78 15.96 3.87
C LYS A 77 -4.10 16.13 2.51
N ILE A 78 -3.44 17.28 2.29
CA ILE A 78 -2.72 17.56 1.05
C ILE A 78 -1.55 16.58 0.88
N ALA A 79 -0.75 16.35 1.94
CA ALA A 79 0.36 15.41 1.90
C ALA A 79 -0.08 13.98 1.58
N THR A 80 -1.15 13.50 2.23
CA THR A 80 -1.70 12.16 1.96
C THR A 80 -2.17 12.04 0.51
N SER A 81 -2.94 13.02 0.02
CA SER A 81 -3.44 13.03 -1.35
C SER A 81 -2.30 13.05 -2.37
N PHE A 82 -1.27 13.84 -2.12
CA PHE A 82 -0.09 13.93 -2.96
C PHE A 82 0.63 12.57 -3.07
N ILE A 83 0.88 11.91 -1.94
CA ILE A 83 1.59 10.64 -1.93
C ILE A 83 0.79 9.56 -2.69
N GLN A 84 -0.53 9.53 -2.51
CA GLN A 84 -1.42 8.57 -3.20
C GLN A 84 -1.49 8.80 -4.72
N GLN A 85 -1.56 10.04 -5.17
CA GLN A 85 -1.80 10.36 -6.58
C GLN A 85 -0.56 10.19 -7.47
N PHE A 86 0.63 10.51 -6.96
CA PHE A 86 1.81 10.68 -7.81
C PHE A 86 2.79 9.50 -7.83
N LYS A 87 2.45 8.34 -7.23
CA LYS A 87 3.38 7.18 -7.07
C LYS A 87 4.78 7.63 -6.66
N THR A 88 4.82 8.50 -5.66
CA THR A 88 6.02 9.24 -5.26
C THR A 88 7.12 8.28 -4.78
N PRO A 89 8.38 8.44 -5.23
CA PRO A 89 9.50 7.62 -4.73
C PRO A 89 9.60 7.65 -3.21
N PHE A 90 10.01 6.54 -2.58
CA PHE A 90 10.02 6.42 -1.11
C PHE A 90 10.83 7.53 -0.42
N ARG A 91 11.99 7.88 -0.99
CA ARG A 91 12.81 9.02 -0.53
C ARG A 91 12.04 10.34 -0.45
N ASP A 92 11.23 10.64 -1.46
CA ASP A 92 10.40 11.85 -1.48
C ASP A 92 9.26 11.75 -0.46
N VAL A 93 8.68 10.56 -0.27
CA VAL A 93 7.68 10.30 0.77
C VAL A 93 8.26 10.56 2.16
N LEU A 94 9.47 10.07 2.45
CA LEU A 94 10.15 10.36 3.71
C LEU A 94 10.39 11.85 3.91
N ASN A 95 10.84 12.57 2.88
CA ASN A 95 11.05 14.02 2.96
C ASN A 95 9.75 14.77 3.31
N ILE A 96 8.60 14.32 2.79
CA ILE A 96 7.29 14.90 3.10
C ILE A 96 6.90 14.58 4.54
N ILE A 97 7.02 13.32 4.98
CA ILE A 97 6.65 12.90 6.34
C ILE A 97 7.55 13.58 7.38
N ASN A 98 8.83 13.83 7.04
CA ASN A 98 9.77 14.49 7.93
C ASN A 98 9.36 15.92 8.29
N GLN A 99 8.54 16.58 7.45
CA GLN A 99 7.94 17.87 7.79
C GLN A 99 6.98 17.82 8.99
N PHE A 100 6.59 16.61 9.40
CA PHE A 100 5.69 16.34 10.52
C PHE A 100 6.40 15.68 11.70
N GLN A 101 7.75 15.61 11.72
CA GLN A 101 8.53 14.90 12.74
C GLN A 101 8.19 15.28 14.19
N HIS A 102 7.79 16.54 14.43
CA HIS A 102 7.41 17.03 15.76
C HIS A 102 5.96 16.72 16.15
N SER A 103 5.22 15.99 15.31
CA SER A 103 3.82 15.62 15.55
C SER A 103 3.60 14.14 15.30
N ARG A 104 3.77 13.33 16.36
CA ARG A 104 3.48 11.89 16.32
C ARG A 104 2.09 11.63 15.73
N LYS A 105 1.06 12.35 16.18
CA LYS A 105 -0.31 12.21 15.67
C LYS A 105 -0.41 12.40 14.15
N ALA A 106 0.31 13.36 13.58
CA ALA A 106 0.31 13.60 12.14
C ALA A 106 1.04 12.49 11.39
N VAL A 107 2.23 12.08 11.86
CA VAL A 107 3.01 10.96 11.27
C VAL A 107 2.17 9.68 11.25
N GLN A 108 1.56 9.32 12.38
CA GLN A 108 0.69 8.14 12.49
C GLN A 108 -0.50 8.21 11.54
N SER A 109 -1.18 9.35 11.50
CA SER A 109 -2.36 9.52 10.66
C SER A 109 -2.04 9.45 9.17
N ILE A 110 -0.91 10.02 8.72
CA ILE A 110 -0.50 9.97 7.32
C ILE A 110 -0.05 8.54 6.97
N CYS A 111 0.88 7.97 7.72
CA CYS A 111 1.45 6.65 7.42
C CYS A 111 0.39 5.54 7.50
N GLY A 112 -0.46 5.56 8.53
CA GLY A 112 -1.56 4.61 8.69
C GLY A 112 -2.58 4.69 7.56
N LYS A 113 -2.97 5.90 7.13
CA LYS A 113 -3.91 6.08 6.01
C LYS A 113 -3.34 5.62 4.66
N LEU A 114 -2.01 5.66 4.53
CA LEU A 114 -1.30 5.18 3.35
C LEU A 114 -0.97 3.69 3.40
N ASN A 115 -1.15 3.02 4.55
CA ASN A 115 -0.56 1.71 4.82
C ASN A 115 0.92 1.66 4.42
N LEU A 116 1.66 2.71 4.77
CA LEU A 116 3.00 2.96 4.27
C LEU A 116 3.92 1.77 4.57
N MET A 117 4.55 1.21 3.54
CA MET A 117 5.48 0.07 3.64
C MET A 117 4.89 -1.23 4.22
N LYS A 118 3.58 -1.30 4.49
CA LYS A 118 2.96 -2.46 5.15
C LYS A 118 3.24 -3.78 4.42
N LYS A 119 3.10 -3.79 3.09
CA LYS A 119 3.30 -5.01 2.29
C LYS A 119 4.76 -5.41 2.25
N GLU A 120 5.65 -4.44 2.07
CA GLU A 120 7.09 -4.67 2.00
C GLU A 120 7.65 -5.19 3.32
N ILE A 121 7.19 -4.63 4.45
CA ILE A 121 7.55 -5.13 5.79
C ILE A 121 7.04 -6.56 5.98
N GLN A 122 5.79 -6.83 5.59
CA GLN A 122 5.20 -8.17 5.71
C GLN A 122 6.00 -9.20 4.90
N SER A 123 6.37 -8.89 3.65
CA SER A 123 7.23 -9.76 2.83
C SER A 123 8.64 -9.92 3.40
N PHE A 124 9.22 -8.83 3.92
CA PHE A 124 10.54 -8.86 4.55
C PHE A 124 10.55 -9.80 5.77
N LEU A 125 9.59 -9.67 6.68
CA LEU A 125 9.48 -10.54 7.86
C LEU A 125 9.20 -12.00 7.48
N LEU A 126 8.38 -12.27 6.45
CA LEU A 126 8.17 -13.65 5.99
C LEU A 126 9.46 -14.27 5.48
N ASN A 127 10.25 -13.52 4.70
CA ASN A 127 11.53 -14.01 4.19
C ASN A 127 12.54 -14.25 5.32
N ASP A 128 12.48 -13.47 6.40
CA ASP A 128 13.28 -13.67 7.60
C ASP A 128 12.95 -15.03 8.26
N PHE A 129 11.67 -15.34 8.43
CA PHE A 129 11.22 -16.65 8.94
C PHE A 129 11.48 -17.84 8.00
N LEU A 130 11.60 -17.59 6.69
CA LEU A 130 11.98 -18.61 5.70
C LEU A 130 13.49 -18.85 5.62
N SER A 131 14.30 -18.05 6.32
CA SER A 131 15.75 -18.27 6.44
C SER A 131 16.05 -19.42 7.39
N GLU A 132 17.29 -19.93 7.37
CA GLU A 132 17.74 -20.97 8.32
C GLU A 132 17.57 -20.52 9.78
N GLU A 133 18.01 -19.29 10.11
CA GLU A 133 17.88 -18.74 11.47
C GLU A 133 16.41 -18.59 11.91
N GLY A 134 15.55 -18.13 11.00
CA GLY A 134 14.12 -17.99 11.26
C GLY A 134 13.42 -19.34 11.43
N GLN A 135 13.82 -20.34 10.65
CA GLN A 135 13.29 -21.70 10.74
C GLN A 135 13.74 -22.39 12.04
N ASP A 136 14.97 -22.15 12.50
CA ASP A 136 15.45 -22.59 13.81
C ASP A 136 14.60 -22.02 14.95
N GLU A 137 14.17 -20.76 14.84
CA GLU A 137 13.31 -20.12 15.83
C GLU A 137 11.91 -20.76 15.90
N ILE A 138 11.36 -21.16 14.75
CA ILE A 138 10.10 -21.89 14.65
C ILE A 138 10.27 -23.30 15.22
N ASN A 139 11.30 -24.03 14.79
CA ASN A 139 11.59 -25.39 15.23
C ASN A 139 11.78 -25.49 16.74
N PHE A 140 12.40 -24.50 17.36
CA PHE A 140 12.55 -24.42 18.81
C PHE A 140 11.19 -24.42 19.55
N ARG A 141 10.13 -23.86 18.94
CA ARG A 141 8.79 -23.76 19.54
C ARG A 141 7.83 -24.84 19.05
N ALA A 142 7.94 -25.22 17.78
CA ALA A 142 7.13 -26.24 17.13
C ALA A 142 7.98 -26.95 16.07
N PRO A 143 8.61 -28.09 16.41
CA PRO A 143 9.35 -28.90 15.45
C PRO A 143 8.46 -29.35 14.30
N TYR A 144 9.05 -29.44 13.08
CA TYR A 144 8.38 -29.87 11.84
C TYR A 144 7.26 -28.93 11.35
N PHE A 145 7.33 -27.64 11.70
CA PHE A 145 6.45 -26.62 11.17
C PHE A 145 7.26 -25.61 10.37
N ILE A 146 6.74 -25.22 9.20
CA ILE A 146 7.39 -24.23 8.32
C ILE A 146 6.55 -22.97 8.21
N ALA A 147 7.23 -21.82 8.06
CA ALA A 147 6.57 -20.54 7.85
C ALA A 147 5.75 -20.53 6.55
N LYS A 148 4.47 -20.16 6.64
CA LYS A 148 3.59 -20.08 5.46
C LYS A 148 3.19 -18.67 5.11
N LYS A 149 2.66 -17.94 6.10
CA LYS A 149 2.15 -16.57 5.92
C LYS A 149 2.37 -15.77 7.18
N ILE A 150 2.52 -14.46 7.02
CA ILE A 150 2.57 -13.53 8.15
C ILE A 150 1.60 -12.38 7.92
N PHE A 151 0.91 -11.96 8.99
CA PHE A 151 0.01 -10.82 9.01
C PHE A 151 0.50 -9.79 10.00
N ILE A 152 0.68 -8.54 9.56
CA ILE A 152 1.11 -7.46 10.44
C ILE A 152 -0.03 -6.50 10.80
N SER A 153 -0.03 -6.07 12.06
CA SER A 153 -1.06 -5.22 12.67
C SER A 153 -0.42 -4.22 13.66
N HIS A 154 -1.26 -3.31 14.19
CA HIS A 154 -0.86 -2.33 15.22
C HIS A 154 0.43 -1.53 14.89
N LEU A 155 0.57 -1.09 13.64
CA LEU A 155 1.75 -0.38 13.16
C LEU A 155 1.86 1.02 13.79
N ASP A 156 2.97 1.29 14.47
CA ASP A 156 3.37 2.58 15.03
C ASP A 156 4.59 3.11 14.27
N TYR A 157 4.43 4.29 13.68
CA TYR A 157 5.42 4.95 12.82
C TYR A 157 6.16 6.08 13.54
N GLU A 158 7.48 6.05 13.48
CA GLU A 158 8.37 7.09 13.98
C GLU A 158 9.33 7.53 12.87
N ILE A 159 9.58 8.83 12.74
CA ILE A 159 10.54 9.35 11.76
C ILE A 159 11.74 9.93 12.49
N ASN A 160 12.92 9.39 12.18
CA ASN A 160 14.18 9.81 12.77
C ASN A 160 15.11 10.26 11.65
N ALA A 161 15.18 11.58 11.46
CA ALA A 161 15.96 12.28 10.44
C ALA A 161 15.71 11.78 9.00
N ASN A 162 16.32 10.65 8.65
CA ASN A 162 16.37 10.08 7.31
C ASN A 162 15.78 8.67 7.21
N ALA A 163 15.27 8.11 8.30
CA ALA A 163 14.71 6.77 8.32
C ALA A 163 13.31 6.75 8.93
N LEU A 164 12.49 5.81 8.44
CA LEU A 164 11.21 5.46 9.02
C LEU A 164 11.39 4.24 9.92
N ASN A 165 11.14 4.42 11.20
CA ASN A 165 11.03 3.34 12.16
C ASN A 165 9.58 2.88 12.21
N VAL A 166 9.35 1.57 12.11
CA VAL A 166 8.02 0.97 12.21
C VAL A 166 8.06 -0.12 13.27
N ASN A 167 7.31 0.09 14.35
CA ASN A 167 7.02 -0.93 15.35
C ASN A 167 5.66 -1.55 15.01
N GLY A 168 5.48 -2.83 15.29
CA GLY A 168 4.19 -3.47 15.08
C GLY A 168 4.09 -4.83 15.74
N GLN A 169 2.94 -5.45 15.52
CA GLN A 169 2.67 -6.83 15.91
C GLN A 169 2.49 -7.69 14.66
N TYR A 170 2.79 -8.97 14.78
CA TYR A 170 2.55 -9.94 13.72
C TYR A 170 1.88 -11.20 14.25
N VAL A 171 1.23 -11.92 13.32
CA VAL A 171 0.79 -13.30 13.48
C VAL A 171 1.42 -14.10 12.34
N LEU A 172 2.28 -15.05 12.70
CA LEU A 172 2.93 -16.00 11.79
C LEU A 172 2.09 -17.28 11.75
N GLN A 173 1.55 -17.61 10.59
CA GLN A 173 0.93 -18.89 10.30
C GLN A 173 1.99 -19.87 9.80
N THR A 174 2.01 -21.05 10.42
CA THR A 174 2.88 -22.15 10.02
C THR A 174 2.05 -23.36 9.63
N GLU A 175 2.55 -24.13 8.68
CA GLU A 175 1.98 -25.42 8.29
C GLU A 175 2.91 -26.54 8.74
N PHE A 176 2.33 -27.71 9.02
CA PHE A 176 3.12 -28.91 9.28
C PHE A 176 3.86 -29.30 8.00
N GLU A 177 5.15 -29.57 8.10
CA GLU A 177 6.05 -29.79 6.96
C GLU A 177 5.79 -31.14 6.28
N LEU A 178 5.42 -32.16 7.06
CA LEU A 178 5.30 -33.53 6.56
C LEU A 178 3.91 -33.77 5.96
N GLU A 179 3.88 -34.52 4.87
CA GLU A 179 2.62 -35.04 4.31
C GLU A 179 2.00 -36.03 5.30
N LEU A 180 0.67 -35.99 5.43
CA LEU A 180 -0.07 -36.86 6.33
C LEU A 180 -1.06 -37.71 5.52
N ASP A 181 -1.09 -39.03 5.76
CA ASP A 181 -2.15 -39.88 5.20
C ASP A 181 -3.50 -39.52 5.83
N HIS A 182 -4.37 -38.89 5.04
CA HIS A 182 -5.72 -38.50 5.45
C HIS A 182 -6.62 -39.68 5.85
N ASN A 183 -6.22 -40.92 5.52
CA ASN A 183 -6.92 -42.13 5.94
C ASN A 183 -6.48 -42.63 7.32
N ASP A 184 -5.35 -42.17 7.86
CA ASP A 184 -4.92 -42.50 9.21
C ASP A 184 -5.72 -41.67 10.25
N PRO A 185 -6.39 -42.29 11.24
CA PRO A 185 -6.99 -41.56 12.34
C PRO A 185 -6.04 -40.61 13.09
N LEU A 186 -4.74 -40.89 13.12
CA LEU A 186 -3.72 -40.04 13.74
C LEU A 186 -3.51 -38.72 12.99
N SER A 187 -3.69 -38.67 11.66
CA SER A 187 -3.56 -37.41 10.90
C SER A 187 -4.65 -36.38 11.21
N LYS A 188 -5.69 -36.79 11.96
CA LYS A 188 -6.77 -35.93 12.46
C LYS A 188 -6.50 -35.38 13.86
N ASP A 189 -5.35 -35.72 14.44
CA ASP A 189 -4.92 -35.18 15.73
C ASP A 189 -4.67 -33.67 15.63
N ALA A 190 -5.12 -32.93 16.64
CA ALA A 190 -4.99 -31.47 16.68
C ALA A 190 -3.52 -30.99 16.65
N ARG A 191 -2.56 -31.86 16.99
CA ARG A 191 -1.11 -31.59 16.95
C ARG A 191 -0.58 -31.24 15.56
N PHE A 192 -1.24 -31.72 14.51
CA PHE A 192 -0.89 -31.52 13.11
C PHE A 192 -1.56 -30.30 12.46
N ASN A 193 -2.46 -29.64 13.19
CA ASN A 193 -3.11 -28.44 12.67
C ASN A 193 -2.10 -27.30 12.50
N ASP A 194 -2.37 -26.44 11.51
CA ASP A 194 -1.66 -25.18 11.32
C ASP A 194 -1.59 -24.40 12.64
N ARG A 195 -0.41 -23.85 12.94
CA ARG A 195 -0.16 -23.09 14.16
C ARG A 195 -0.06 -21.61 13.86
N GLU A 196 -0.37 -20.80 14.87
CA GLU A 196 -0.14 -19.36 14.82
C GLU A 196 0.75 -18.91 15.98
N PHE A 197 1.79 -18.16 15.63
CA PHE A 197 2.65 -17.51 16.60
C PHE A 197 2.44 -16.00 16.55
N GLU A 198 2.15 -15.42 17.70
CA GLU A 198 2.07 -13.96 17.84
C GLU A 198 3.46 -13.41 18.14
N GLY A 199 3.69 -12.16 17.75
CA GLY A 199 4.97 -11.52 18.02
C GLY A 199 4.94 -10.03 17.80
N SER A 200 6.03 -9.36 18.14
CA SER A 200 6.24 -7.95 17.85
C SER A 200 7.53 -7.76 17.08
N PHE A 201 7.62 -6.64 16.38
CA PHE A 201 8.79 -6.33 15.58
C PHE A 201 9.07 -4.83 15.60
N ARG A 202 10.33 -4.50 15.32
CA ARG A 202 10.74 -3.16 14.90
C ARG A 202 11.65 -3.28 13.70
N VAL A 203 11.34 -2.49 12.68
CA VAL A 203 12.19 -2.32 11.51
C VAL A 203 12.56 -0.86 11.32
N GLU A 204 13.74 -0.64 10.77
CA GLU A 204 14.17 0.67 10.25
C GLU A 204 14.20 0.61 8.71
N ILE A 205 13.65 1.64 8.07
CA ILE A 205 13.59 1.75 6.61
C ILE A 205 14.28 3.03 6.18
N ASN A 206 15.38 2.89 5.44
CA ASN A 206 16.18 4.02 4.96
C ASN A 206 15.62 4.64 3.67
N LYS A 207 16.22 5.74 3.20
CA LYS A 207 15.81 6.46 1.97
C LYS A 207 15.81 5.61 0.70
N ASP A 208 16.64 4.58 0.66
CA ASP A 208 16.78 3.67 -0.48
C ASP A 208 15.82 2.48 -0.38
N LYS A 209 14.91 2.51 0.61
CA LYS A 209 13.90 1.48 0.88
C LYS A 209 14.51 0.15 1.37
N THR A 210 15.75 0.18 1.85
CA THR A 210 16.35 -0.95 2.57
C THR A 210 15.68 -1.08 3.93
N ILE A 211 15.19 -2.27 4.25
CA ILE A 211 14.59 -2.61 5.53
C ILE A 211 15.64 -3.33 6.37
N THR A 212 15.85 -2.87 7.60
CA THR A 212 16.74 -3.49 8.59
C THR A 212 15.89 -3.94 9.77
N LEU A 213 15.99 -5.20 10.17
CA LEU A 213 15.36 -5.70 11.38
C LEU A 213 16.12 -5.19 12.60
N ILE A 214 15.42 -4.50 13.51
CA ILE A 214 15.99 -4.02 14.77
C ILE A 214 15.75 -5.03 15.88
N HIS A 215 14.52 -5.56 15.97
CA HIS A 215 14.20 -6.73 16.77
C HIS A 215 12.96 -7.42 16.21
N SER A 216 12.83 -8.70 16.52
CA SER A 216 11.64 -9.53 16.38
C SER A 216 11.55 -10.41 17.62
N ASP A 217 10.35 -10.58 18.18
CA ASP A 217 10.08 -11.53 19.24
C ASP A 217 8.89 -12.40 18.88
N MET A 218 8.97 -13.69 19.17
CA MET A 218 7.91 -14.65 18.92
C MET A 218 7.44 -15.29 20.22
N SER A 219 6.13 -15.19 20.49
CA SER A 219 5.48 -15.85 21.61
C SER A 219 5.43 -17.36 21.41
N LEU A 220 5.12 -18.08 22.50
CA LEU A 220 4.63 -19.45 22.39
C LEU A 220 3.23 -19.44 21.76
N ASP A 221 2.86 -20.53 21.09
CA ASP A 221 1.53 -20.69 20.46
C ASP A 221 0.43 -20.41 21.50
N SER A 222 -0.42 -19.42 21.19
CA SER A 222 -1.46 -18.96 22.11
C SER A 222 -2.67 -19.91 22.18
N ARG A 223 -2.73 -20.94 21.33
CA ARG A 223 -3.90 -21.82 21.16
C ARG A 223 -3.73 -23.24 21.67
N LEU A 224 -2.55 -23.67 22.12
CA LEU A 224 -2.31 -25.05 22.53
C LEU A 224 -1.60 -25.14 23.89
N GLU A 225 -2.03 -26.10 24.71
CA GLU A 225 -1.28 -26.53 25.90
C GLU A 225 0.17 -26.86 25.48
N PRO A 226 1.17 -26.65 26.35
CA PRO A 226 2.57 -26.96 26.04
C PRO A 226 2.70 -28.46 25.74
N MET A 227 2.60 -28.82 24.47
CA MET A 227 2.88 -30.17 24.00
C MET A 227 4.37 -30.25 23.77
N HIS A 228 5.01 -31.26 24.39
CA HIS A 228 6.37 -31.63 24.04
C HIS A 228 6.46 -31.80 22.52
N GLY A 229 7.50 -31.22 21.92
CA GLY A 229 7.79 -31.47 20.51
C GLY A 229 7.82 -32.97 20.23
N PHE A 230 7.53 -33.37 19.00
CA PHE A 230 7.55 -34.79 18.62
C PHE A 230 8.90 -35.40 19.01
N THR A 231 8.87 -36.49 19.76
CA THR A 231 10.08 -37.25 20.07
C THR A 231 10.60 -37.94 18.80
N GLU A 232 11.91 -38.20 18.73
CA GLU A 232 12.47 -39.00 17.63
C GLU A 232 11.74 -40.36 17.49
N GLU A 233 11.28 -40.94 18.60
CA GLU A 233 10.48 -42.17 18.59
C GLU A 233 9.10 -42.00 17.94
N GLU A 234 8.40 -40.88 18.17
CA GLU A 234 7.10 -40.61 17.54
C GLU A 234 7.22 -40.37 16.04
N VAL A 235 8.27 -39.68 15.61
CA VAL A 235 8.58 -39.46 14.20
C VAL A 235 9.01 -40.76 13.53
N GLU A 236 9.79 -41.58 14.22
CA GLU A 236 10.22 -42.88 13.70
C GLU A 236 9.08 -43.91 13.68
N ASP A 237 8.16 -43.89 14.66
CA ASP A 237 6.94 -44.71 14.65
C ASP A 237 6.04 -44.33 13.46
N TYR A 238 5.94 -43.04 13.13
CA TYR A 238 5.26 -42.59 11.90
C TYR A 238 5.91 -43.20 10.64
N TYR A 239 7.22 -43.03 10.45
CA TYR A 239 7.90 -43.59 9.27
C TYR A 239 7.93 -45.12 9.23
N ASN A 240 7.83 -45.80 10.37
CA ASN A 240 7.69 -47.26 10.41
C ASN A 240 6.31 -47.73 9.93
N ARG A 241 5.26 -46.92 10.16
CA ARG A 241 3.91 -47.18 9.63
C ARG A 241 3.78 -46.78 8.16
N PHE A 242 4.53 -45.76 7.74
CA PHE A 242 4.54 -45.22 6.38
C PHE A 242 5.96 -45.27 5.76
N PRO A 243 6.53 -46.47 5.54
CA PRO A 243 7.92 -46.62 5.10
C PRO A 243 8.19 -46.06 3.70
N ASN A 244 7.16 -45.88 2.89
CA ASN A 244 7.28 -45.31 1.54
C ASN A 244 7.44 -43.78 1.54
N GLU A 245 7.12 -43.11 2.65
CA GLU A 245 7.28 -41.66 2.83
C GLU A 245 8.66 -41.32 3.42
N ARG A 246 9.44 -42.35 3.80
CA ARG A 246 10.78 -42.22 4.34
C ARG A 246 11.76 -41.83 3.23
N GLY A 247 12.27 -40.60 3.27
CA GLY A 247 13.29 -40.11 2.35
C GLY A 247 12.77 -39.55 1.02
N LEU A 248 11.49 -39.13 0.96
CA LEU A 248 11.01 -38.21 -0.09
C LEU A 248 11.42 -36.78 0.28
N ILE A 249 12.73 -36.51 0.19
CA ILE A 249 13.37 -35.19 0.32
C ILE A 249 14.23 -35.01 -0.93
#